data_AF-A0A368H1C3-F1
#
_entry.id   AF-A0A368H1C3-F1
#
_cell.length_a   1.000
_cell.length_b   1.000
_cell.length_c   1.000
_cell.angle_alpha   90.00
_cell.angle_beta   90.00
_cell.angle_gamma   90.00
#
_symmetry.space_group_name_H-M   'P 1'
#
loop_
_entity.id
_entity.type
_entity.pdbx_description
1 polymer ?
#
loop_
_entity_poly.entity_id
_entity_poly.type
_entity_poly.pdbx_seq_one_letter_code
_entity_poly.pdbx_strand_id
1 'polypeptide(L)'
;MSIMKECSSDPGPARSTLNITPFEIRYLKYSWEKASSTMDIGCELVARLLNDNRTRFRALIESHSGDLLGSANFSAEDVKKFRRARSVAHGVVMFFNQVISELDEPNSADFIAVISQRLGASHFRMKVWFQAENWLCVKNCLLDTIMTTLQAKSEFSILSS
;
A
#
# COMPACT_ATOMS: atom_id res chain seq x y z
N MET A 1 50.06 32.18 -1.14
CA MET A 1 49.08 32.06 -0.05
C MET A 1 47.86 31.36 -0.63
N SER A 2 47.53 30.20 -0.08
CA SER A 2 46.51 29.26 -0.56
C SER A 2 45.11 29.73 -0.17
N ILE A 3 44.13 29.61 -1.08
CA ILE A 3 42.72 29.40 -0.70
C ILE A 3 42.13 28.37 -1.67
N MET A 4 42.40 27.09 -1.41
CA MET A 4 41.44 26.02 -1.68
C MET A 4 40.42 26.02 -0.53
N LYS A 5 39.13 26.13 -0.84
CA LYS A 5 37.94 25.63 -0.11
C LYS A 5 36.71 26.21 -0.80
N GLU A 6 35.61 25.49 -1.05
CA GLU A 6 35.16 24.21 -0.54
C GLU A 6 34.17 23.71 -1.61
N CYS A 7 34.39 22.53 -2.19
CA CYS A 7 33.32 21.86 -2.92
C CYS A 7 32.22 21.59 -1.89
N SER A 8 31.09 22.28 -2.05
CA SER A 8 29.84 21.97 -1.39
C SER A 8 29.46 20.54 -1.76
N SER A 9 29.91 19.57 -0.96
CA SER A 9 29.31 18.25 -0.89
C SER A 9 27.99 18.40 -0.17
N ASP A 10 26.98 18.94 -0.87
CA ASP A 10 25.61 18.62 -0.51
C ASP A 10 25.57 17.09 -0.43
N PRO A 11 25.13 16.50 0.69
CA PRO A 11 24.83 15.08 0.69
C PRO A 11 23.71 14.92 -0.32
N GLY A 12 24.06 14.46 -1.53
CA GLY A 12 23.09 14.00 -2.50
C GLY A 12 22.12 13.04 -1.80
N PRO A 13 20.85 12.96 -2.24
CA PRO A 13 19.85 12.16 -1.56
C PRO A 13 20.45 10.79 -1.25
N ALA A 14 20.43 10.40 0.03
CA ALA A 14 20.99 9.13 0.46
C ALA A 14 20.50 8.05 -0.51
N ARG A 15 21.41 7.46 -1.28
CA ARG A 15 21.06 6.45 -2.28
C ARG A 15 20.29 5.37 -1.54
N SER A 16 18.98 5.35 -1.77
CA SER A 16 18.11 4.39 -1.13
C SER A 16 18.55 3.05 -1.69
N THR A 17 19.18 2.23 -0.87
CA THR A 17 19.60 0.89 -1.27
C THR A 17 18.51 -0.06 -0.81
N LEU A 18 17.84 -0.69 -1.76
CA LEU A 18 16.88 -1.75 -1.47
C LEU A 18 17.68 -3.03 -1.23
N ASN A 19 17.95 -3.34 0.04
CA ASN A 19 18.63 -4.58 0.40
C ASN A 19 17.62 -5.75 0.40
N ILE A 20 17.30 -6.25 -0.79
CA ILE A 20 16.40 -7.38 -1.00
C ILE A 20 17.04 -8.40 -1.93
N THR A 21 16.95 -9.68 -1.58
CA THR A 21 17.52 -10.78 -2.36
C THR A 21 16.63 -11.14 -3.56
N PRO A 22 17.18 -11.78 -4.61
CA PRO A 22 16.39 -12.31 -5.72
C PRO A 22 15.33 -13.35 -5.30
N PHE A 23 15.54 -14.03 -4.16
CA PHE A 23 14.55 -14.93 -3.60
C PHE A 23 13.36 -14.16 -2.99
N GLU A 24 13.65 -13.13 -2.20
CA GLU A 24 12.61 -12.27 -1.60
C GLU A 24 11.81 -11.53 -2.67
N ILE A 25 12.44 -11.02 -3.73
CA ILE A 25 11.73 -10.42 -4.88
C ILE A 25 10.73 -11.41 -5.47
N ARG A 26 11.18 -12.64 -5.79
CA ARG A 26 10.28 -13.69 -6.32
C ARG A 26 9.12 -13.98 -5.37
N TYR A 27 9.40 -14.03 -4.07
CA TYR A 27 8.37 -14.29 -3.06
C TYR A 27 7.35 -13.14 -2.95
N LEU A 28 7.79 -11.88 -3.01
CA LEU A 28 6.90 -10.71 -3.02
C LEU A 28 5.99 -10.72 -4.25
N LYS A 29 6.56 -10.94 -5.44
CA LYS A 29 5.80 -11.02 -6.70
C LYS A 29 4.75 -12.13 -6.64
N TYR A 30 5.16 -13.35 -6.25
CA TYR A 30 4.27 -14.50 -6.11
C TYR A 30 3.13 -14.24 -5.12
N SER A 31 3.46 -13.69 -3.94
CA SER A 31 2.48 -13.44 -2.88
C SER A 31 1.45 -12.42 -3.32
N TRP A 32 1.90 -11.34 -3.98
CA TRP A 32 1.03 -10.31 -4.51
C TRP A 32 0.11 -10.84 -5.62
N GLU A 33 0.65 -11.56 -6.60
CA GLU A 33 -0.10 -12.14 -7.71
C GLU A 33 -1.15 -13.14 -7.21
N LYS A 34 -0.75 -14.04 -6.30
CA LYS A 34 -1.65 -15.02 -5.71
C LYS A 34 -2.79 -14.36 -4.93
N ALA A 35 -2.48 -13.37 -4.10
CA ALA A 35 -3.53 -12.67 -3.37
C ALA A 35 -4.48 -11.93 -4.33
N SER A 36 -3.93 -11.28 -5.36
CA SER A 36 -4.70 -10.42 -6.29
C SER A 36 -5.60 -11.22 -7.22
N SER A 37 -5.24 -12.48 -7.49
CA SER A 37 -6.04 -13.41 -8.29
C SER A 37 -7.11 -14.15 -7.48
N THR A 38 -7.00 -14.18 -6.15
CA THR A 38 -7.93 -14.92 -5.29
C THR A 38 -9.06 -14.04 -4.77
N MET A 39 -8.78 -12.76 -4.47
CA MET A 39 -9.75 -11.83 -3.93
C MET A 39 -9.51 -10.40 -4.42
N ASP A 40 -10.53 -9.55 -4.27
CA ASP A 40 -10.38 -8.10 -4.46
C ASP A 40 -9.63 -7.49 -3.27
N ILE A 41 -8.29 -7.62 -3.27
CA ILE A 41 -7.40 -7.12 -2.20
C ILE A 41 -7.72 -5.67 -1.86
N GLY A 42 -7.97 -4.83 -2.88
CA GLY A 42 -8.23 -3.41 -2.69
C GLY A 42 -9.50 -3.19 -1.85
N CYS A 43 -10.61 -3.83 -2.22
CA CYS A 43 -11.85 -3.70 -1.48
C CYS A 43 -11.78 -4.37 -0.10
N GLU A 44 -11.09 -5.50 0.03
CA GLU A 44 -10.85 -6.17 1.32
C GLU A 44 -10.03 -5.32 2.30
N LEU A 45 -8.96 -4.70 1.81
CA LEU A 45 -8.17 -3.75 2.59
C LEU A 45 -9.01 -2.58 3.06
N VAL A 46 -9.76 -1.96 2.15
CA VAL A 46 -10.60 -0.79 2.47
C VAL A 46 -11.70 -1.17 3.46
N ALA A 47 -12.31 -2.35 3.34
CA ALA A 47 -13.28 -2.85 4.30
C ALA A 47 -12.65 -3.00 5.70
N ARG A 48 -11.46 -3.63 5.79
CA ARG A 48 -10.70 -3.73 7.05
C ARG A 48 -10.41 -2.36 7.67
N LEU A 49 -9.98 -1.38 6.87
CA LEU A 49 -9.69 -0.02 7.34
C LEU A 49 -10.95 0.72 7.82
N LEU A 50 -12.08 0.56 7.13
CA LEU A 50 -13.36 1.16 7.53
C LEU A 50 -13.91 0.56 8.83
N ASN A 51 -13.55 -0.69 9.12
CA ASN A 51 -13.92 -1.40 10.35
C ASN A 51 -12.90 -1.20 11.49
N ASP A 52 -11.73 -0.61 11.22
CA ASP A 52 -10.72 -0.35 12.25
C ASP A 52 -10.97 0.99 12.94
N ASN A 53 -11.62 0.91 14.10
CA ASN A 53 -11.95 2.05 14.97
C ASN A 53 -10.74 2.82 15.51
N ARG A 54 -9.51 2.29 15.37
CA ARG A 54 -8.29 3.00 15.75
C ARG A 54 -7.87 4.02 14.69
N THR A 55 -8.37 3.87 13.46
CA THR A 55 -8.05 4.77 12.35
C THR A 55 -9.11 5.86 12.21
N ARG A 56 -8.72 7.00 11.64
CA ARG A 56 -9.69 8.03 11.20
C ARG A 56 -10.18 7.79 9.78
N PHE A 57 -9.98 6.59 9.24
CA PHE A 57 -10.18 6.31 7.82
C PHE A 57 -11.64 6.51 7.39
N ARG A 58 -12.61 6.06 8.22
CA ARG A 58 -14.05 6.27 7.97
C ARG A 58 -14.39 7.76 7.83
N ALA A 59 -14.02 8.58 8.80
CA ALA A 59 -14.23 10.03 8.78
C ALA A 59 -13.53 10.73 7.59
N LEU A 60 -12.35 10.24 7.19
CA LEU A 60 -11.64 10.73 6.01
C LEU A 60 -12.40 10.43 4.72
N ILE A 61 -13.01 9.24 4.58
CA ILE A 61 -13.83 8.93 3.42
C ILE A 61 -15.09 9.78 3.40
N GLU A 62 -15.81 9.91 4.53
CA GLU A 62 -17.04 10.72 4.63
C GLU A 62 -16.78 12.19 4.26
N SER A 63 -15.75 12.80 4.83
CA SER A 63 -15.37 14.21 4.54
C SER A 63 -15.06 14.50 3.07
N HIS A 64 -14.63 13.51 2.30
CA HIS A 64 -14.23 13.68 0.88
C HIS A 64 -15.24 13.10 -0.11
N SER A 65 -16.25 12.36 0.37
CA SER A 65 -17.30 11.77 -0.47
C SER A 65 -18.63 12.50 -0.34
N GLY A 66 -18.92 13.09 0.82
CA GLY A 66 -20.27 13.55 1.17
C GLY A 66 -21.23 12.42 1.53
N ASP A 67 -20.77 11.15 1.45
CA ASP A 67 -21.55 9.98 1.85
C ASP A 67 -21.47 9.80 3.38
N LEU A 68 -22.57 9.36 3.99
CA LEU A 68 -22.60 8.92 5.38
C LEU A 68 -22.45 7.40 5.42
N LEU A 69 -21.35 6.92 6.00
CA LEU A 69 -21.01 5.50 6.05
C LEU A 69 -21.68 4.78 7.24
N GLY A 70 -22.28 5.52 8.18
CA GLY A 70 -22.96 4.96 9.36
C GLY A 70 -21.99 4.31 10.35
N SER A 71 -22.44 3.30 11.10
CA SER A 71 -21.62 2.54 12.07
C SER A 71 -21.51 1.05 11.78
N ALA A 72 -22.19 0.55 10.73
CA ALA A 72 -22.15 -0.86 10.37
C ALA A 72 -20.74 -1.31 9.92
N ASN A 73 -20.46 -2.60 10.05
CA ASN A 73 -19.26 -3.21 9.49
C ASN A 73 -19.40 -3.35 7.97
N PHE A 74 -18.31 -3.11 7.26
CA PHE A 74 -18.21 -3.22 5.82
C PHE A 74 -17.63 -4.59 5.41
N SER A 75 -18.24 -5.21 4.41
CA SER A 75 -17.61 -6.23 3.57
C SER A 75 -16.93 -5.60 2.34
N ALA A 76 -16.13 -6.36 1.60
CA ALA A 76 -15.58 -5.92 0.33
C ALA A 76 -16.67 -5.55 -0.69
N GLU A 77 -17.83 -6.24 -0.69
CA GLU A 77 -18.95 -5.90 -1.57
C GLU A 77 -19.61 -4.57 -1.18
N ASP A 78 -19.63 -4.22 0.10
CA ASP A 78 -20.15 -2.93 0.55
C ASP A 78 -19.25 -1.78 0.08
N VAL A 79 -17.93 -1.96 0.08
CA VAL A 79 -16.97 -0.95 -0.41
C VAL A 79 -17.26 -0.54 -1.86
N LYS A 80 -17.67 -1.49 -2.72
CA LYS A 80 -17.95 -1.23 -4.14
C LYS A 80 -19.11 -0.26 -4.37
N LYS A 81 -20.00 -0.10 -3.38
CA LYS A 81 -21.16 0.79 -3.41
C LYS A 81 -20.76 2.27 -3.23
N PHE A 82 -19.63 2.54 -2.57
CA PHE A 82 -19.16 3.88 -2.28
C PHE A 82 -18.06 4.30 -3.24
N ARG A 83 -18.34 5.31 -4.08
CA ARG A 83 -17.44 5.74 -5.15
C ARG A 83 -16.04 6.06 -4.63
N ARG A 84 -15.94 6.81 -3.53
CA ARG A 84 -14.65 7.22 -2.96
C ARG A 84 -13.88 6.03 -2.38
N ALA A 85 -14.54 5.16 -1.63
CA ALA A 85 -13.93 3.96 -1.06
C ALA A 85 -13.38 3.04 -2.17
N ARG A 86 -14.17 2.83 -3.23
CA ARG A 86 -13.75 2.08 -4.43
C ARG A 86 -12.56 2.73 -5.15
N SER A 87 -12.52 4.05 -5.27
CA SER A 87 -11.37 4.75 -5.84
C SER A 87 -10.09 4.56 -5.01
N VAL A 88 -10.20 4.55 -3.67
CA VAL A 88 -9.06 4.26 -2.80
C VAL A 88 -8.60 2.81 -2.96
N ALA A 89 -9.52 1.85 -2.95
CA ALA A 89 -9.23 0.43 -3.19
C ALA A 89 -8.44 0.23 -4.50
N HIS A 90 -8.92 0.82 -5.59
CA HIS A 90 -8.25 0.76 -6.89
C HIS A 90 -6.86 1.42 -6.86
N GLY A 91 -6.75 2.60 -6.23
CA GLY A 91 -5.48 3.33 -6.14
C GLY A 91 -4.39 2.55 -5.40
N VAL A 92 -4.74 1.84 -4.32
CA VAL A 92 -3.80 0.98 -3.60
C VAL A 92 -3.29 -0.16 -4.49
N VAL A 93 -4.20 -0.87 -5.18
CA VAL A 93 -3.83 -1.96 -6.07
C VAL A 93 -2.93 -1.47 -7.21
N MET A 94 -3.26 -0.33 -7.82
CA MET A 94 -2.42 0.26 -8.88
C MET A 94 -1.03 0.64 -8.38
N PHE A 95 -0.94 1.23 -7.18
CA PHE A 95 0.35 1.58 -6.58
C PHE A 95 1.22 0.34 -6.36
N PHE A 96 0.69 -0.72 -5.74
CA PHE A 96 1.47 -1.93 -5.49
C PHE A 96 1.78 -2.70 -6.77
N ASN A 97 0.88 -2.73 -7.77
CA ASN A 97 1.21 -3.27 -9.09
C ASN A 97 2.43 -2.57 -9.69
N GLN A 98 2.49 -1.24 -9.59
CA GLN A 98 3.63 -0.48 -10.08
C GLN A 98 4.90 -0.76 -9.27
N VAL A 99 4.82 -0.81 -7.93
CA VAL A 99 5.99 -1.14 -7.10
C VAL A 99 6.53 -2.54 -7.44
N ILE A 100 5.63 -3.52 -7.58
CA ILE A 100 5.98 -4.91 -7.88
C ILE A 100 6.62 -5.05 -9.28
N SER A 101 6.20 -4.25 -10.27
CA SER A 101 6.80 -4.30 -11.62
C SER A 101 8.22 -3.76 -11.66
N GLU A 102 8.60 -2.84 -10.77
CA GLU A 102 9.96 -2.28 -10.73
C GLU A 102 10.97 -3.13 -9.96
N LEU A 103 10.54 -4.18 -9.23
CA LEU A 103 11.43 -4.93 -8.32
C LEU A 103 12.58 -5.65 -9.01
N ASP A 104 12.44 -6.03 -10.28
CA ASP A 104 13.50 -6.71 -11.03
C ASP A 104 14.51 -5.73 -11.66
N GLU A 105 14.24 -4.42 -11.60
CA GLU A 105 15.08 -3.41 -12.22
C GLU A 105 16.38 -3.19 -11.43
N PRO A 106 17.53 -3.00 -12.09
CA PRO A 106 18.80 -2.73 -11.42
C PRO A 106 18.76 -1.48 -10.51
N ASN A 107 17.88 -0.52 -10.84
CA ASN A 107 17.66 0.73 -10.09
C ASN A 107 16.31 0.75 -9.38
N SER A 108 15.75 -0.42 -9.04
CA SER A 108 14.43 -0.58 -8.41
C SER A 108 14.20 0.37 -7.24
N ALA A 109 15.20 0.58 -6.39
CA ALA A 109 15.11 1.47 -5.25
C ALA A 109 14.82 2.94 -5.63
N ASP A 110 15.44 3.44 -6.69
CA ASP A 110 15.23 4.81 -7.17
C ASP A 110 13.84 4.93 -7.81
N PHE A 111 13.41 3.93 -8.59
CA PHE A 111 12.07 3.93 -9.18
C PHE A 111 10.97 3.87 -8.12
N ILE A 112 11.10 2.98 -7.13
CA ILE A 112 10.17 2.86 -6.00
C ILE A 112 10.14 4.16 -5.19
N ALA A 113 11.29 4.81 -4.97
CA ALA A 113 11.34 6.11 -4.31
C ALA A 113 10.55 7.18 -5.09
N VAL A 114 10.72 7.25 -6.42
CA VAL A 114 9.99 8.19 -7.28
C VAL A 114 8.47 7.91 -7.24
N ILE A 115 8.05 6.65 -7.34
CA ILE A 115 6.63 6.26 -7.27
C ILE A 115 6.05 6.67 -5.90
N SER A 116 6.77 6.39 -4.81
CA SER A 116 6.36 6.72 -3.44
C SER A 116 6.27 8.22 -3.22
N GLN A 117 7.23 9.00 -3.73
CA GLN A 117 7.21 10.47 -3.66
C GLN A 117 6.04 11.06 -4.42
N ARG A 118 5.72 10.54 -5.62
CA ARG A 118 4.55 10.96 -6.40
C ARG A 118 3.25 10.68 -5.65
N LEU A 119 3.13 9.52 -5.00
CA LEU A 119 1.99 9.19 -4.16
C LEU A 119 1.86 10.16 -2.97
N GLY A 120 2.97 10.44 -2.28
CA GLY A 120 3.01 11.40 -1.17
C GLY A 120 2.61 12.82 -1.60
N ALA A 121 3.13 13.30 -2.73
CA ALA A 121 2.76 14.60 -3.30
C ALA A 121 1.27 14.67 -3.67
N SER A 122 0.70 13.57 -4.17
CA SER A 122 -0.75 13.48 -4.44
C SER A 122 -1.58 13.61 -3.17
N HIS A 123 -1.23 12.88 -2.10
CA HIS A 123 -1.91 12.96 -0.80
C HIS A 123 -1.84 14.37 -0.20
N PHE A 124 -0.66 15.00 -0.29
CA PHE A 124 -0.46 16.39 0.11
C PHE A 124 -1.41 17.35 -0.63
N ARG A 125 -1.49 17.25 -1.98
CA ARG A 125 -2.36 18.10 -2.81
C ARG A 125 -3.85 17.90 -2.50
N MET A 126 -4.24 16.65 -2.22
CA MET A 126 -5.63 16.33 -1.85
C MET A 126 -5.98 16.77 -0.42
N LYS A 127 -5.02 17.29 0.34
CA LYS A 127 -5.17 17.60 1.78
C LYS A 127 -5.64 16.39 2.60
N VAL A 128 -5.27 15.18 2.16
CA VAL A 128 -5.50 13.93 2.88
C VAL A 128 -4.19 13.59 3.56
N TRP A 129 -4.01 14.12 4.77
CA TRP A 129 -2.79 13.95 5.55
C TRP A 129 -2.97 12.72 6.43
N PHE A 130 -2.40 11.60 5.99
CA PHE A 130 -2.20 10.48 6.88
C PHE A 130 -1.05 10.80 7.82
N GLN A 131 -1.36 10.92 9.11
CA GLN A 131 -0.34 10.77 10.14
C GLN A 131 0.33 9.39 9.99
N ALA A 132 1.57 9.25 10.47
CA ALA A 132 2.38 8.04 10.30
C ALA A 132 1.62 6.77 10.76
N GLU A 133 0.79 6.89 11.79
CA GLU A 133 -0.03 5.84 12.36
C GLU A 133 -1.04 5.28 11.34
N ASN A 134 -1.60 6.12 10.49
CA ASN A 134 -2.56 5.66 9.48
C ASN A 134 -1.85 4.89 8.35
N TRP A 135 -0.63 5.30 7.98
CA TRP A 135 0.19 4.53 7.03
C TRP A 135 0.57 3.16 7.60
N LEU A 136 0.85 3.08 8.91
CA LEU A 136 1.06 1.82 9.60
C LEU A 136 -0.19 0.94 9.60
N CYS A 137 -1.38 1.52 9.80
CA CYS A 137 -2.63 0.78 9.69
C CYS A 137 -2.87 0.24 8.28
N VAL A 138 -2.65 1.05 7.23
CA VAL A 138 -2.74 0.58 5.83
C VAL A 138 -1.77 -0.58 5.59
N LYS A 139 -0.51 -0.45 6.03
CA LYS A 139 0.49 -1.50 5.91
C LYS A 139 0.04 -2.80 6.61
N ASN A 140 -0.40 -2.71 7.87
CA ASN A 140 -0.80 -3.87 8.65
C ASN A 140 -2.04 -4.54 8.05
N CYS A 141 -3.09 -3.78 7.73
CA CYS A 141 -4.30 -4.32 7.10
C CYS A 141 -4.00 -4.95 5.73
N LEU A 142 -3.06 -4.41 4.96
CA LEU A 142 -2.67 -5.00 3.68
C LEU A 142 -1.95 -6.34 3.89
N LEU A 143 -0.97 -6.37 4.80
CA LEU A 143 -0.28 -7.60 5.15
C LEU A 143 -1.27 -8.66 5.64
N ASP A 144 -2.20 -8.31 6.52
CA ASP A 144 -3.24 -9.24 7.01
C ASP A 144 -4.11 -9.75 5.86
N THR A 145 -4.48 -8.89 4.90
CA THR A 145 -5.23 -9.28 3.69
C THR A 145 -4.47 -10.32 2.87
N ILE A 146 -3.20 -10.06 2.56
CA ILE A 146 -2.36 -10.96 1.78
C ILE A 146 -2.15 -12.27 2.55
N MET A 147 -1.79 -12.22 3.82
CA MET A 147 -1.50 -13.39 4.64
C MET A 147 -2.73 -14.29 4.82
N THR A 148 -3.92 -13.71 5.06
CA THR A 148 -5.18 -14.47 5.10
C THR A 148 -5.39 -15.26 3.82
N THR A 149 -5.10 -14.65 2.67
CA THR A 149 -5.22 -15.29 1.36
C THR A 149 -4.22 -16.43 1.17
N LEU A 150 -2.98 -16.24 1.64
CA LEU A 150 -1.94 -17.26 1.55
C LEU A 150 -2.24 -18.46 2.46
N GLN A 151 -2.83 -18.23 3.64
CA GLN A 151 -3.16 -19.24 4.64
C GLN A 151 -4.43 -20.04 4.28
N ALA A 152 -5.44 -19.41 3.66
CA ALA A 152 -6.69 -20.08 3.31
C ALA A 152 -6.51 -21.34 2.43
N LYS A 153 -5.38 -21.46 1.72
CA LYS A 153 -5.06 -22.66 0.92
C LYS A 153 -4.25 -23.72 1.66
N SER A 154 -3.61 -23.39 2.78
CA SER A 154 -2.92 -24.36 3.65
C SER A 154 -3.92 -25.34 4.26
N GLU A 155 -5.10 -24.87 4.66
CA GLU A 155 -6.15 -25.71 5.25
C GLU A 155 -6.85 -26.62 4.22
N PHE A 156 -7.07 -26.15 3.00
CA PHE A 156 -7.63 -26.99 1.92
C PHE A 156 -6.70 -28.12 1.46
N SER A 157 -5.39 -27.98 1.67
CA SER A 157 -4.40 -29.01 1.33
C SER A 157 -4.40 -30.17 2.33
N ILE A 158 -4.79 -29.91 3.58
CA ILE A 158 -4.83 -30.91 4.67
C ILE A 158 -6.15 -31.70 4.64
N LEU A 159 -7.24 -31.10 4.15
CA LEU A 159 -8.55 -31.77 4.04
C LEU A 159 -8.73 -32.56 2.73
N SER A 160 -7.72 -32.57 1.86
CA SER A 160 -7.71 -33.32 0.59
C SER A 160 -6.66 -34.44 0.54
N SER A 161 -6.07 -34.79 1.69
CA SER A 161 -5.13 -35.91 1.86
C SER A 161 -5.75 -37.07 2.61
#